data_AF-A0A0F8EHV6-F1
#
_entry.id   AF-A0A0F8EHV6-F1
#
_cell.length_a   1.000
_cell.length_b   1.000
_cell.length_c   1.000
_cell.angle_alpha   90.00
_cell.angle_beta   90.00
_cell.angle_gamma   90.00
#
_symmetry.space_group_name_H-M   'P 1'
#
loop_
_entity.id
_entity.type
_entity.pdbx_description
1 polymer ?
#
loop_
_entity_poly.entity_id
_entity_poly.type
_entity_poly.pdbx_seq_one_letter_code
_entity_poly.pdbx_strand_id
1 'polypeptide(L)'
;MVLSSSGCTGIKDSAAEEINTSFSLIYSADLKVESAVSDMGEGSYTSAKTYLKAAKVDYEEALKILNNASSDYEEETQDIERYIIFSEAGLDAVSYSENLILVLEHLDKFAAHLDSEDIDQSRQELDKASEALNNSIVYLSSAKEKIFSIDLDSVPVEQKSYVTVQRDDLETSEKMSLEFMQMINGMHPYLDGSEHLFKAVESLETEEWGKAADEIADSSVKFSESKKSLEKLKNSDYSEISVGAIEICGVLTQFEKDLPHLEAGCRYMEKGRYSQAEAEFNKVSSYY
;
A
#
# COMPACT_ATOMS: atom_id res chain seq x y z
N MET A 1 -37.57 37.92 -59.54
CA MET A 1 -37.65 36.70 -58.69
C MET A 1 -36.51 35.80 -59.09
N VAL A 2 -35.41 35.84 -58.35
CA VAL A 2 -34.37 34.82 -58.33
C VAL A 2 -33.98 34.72 -56.86
N LEU A 3 -34.57 33.75 -56.17
CA LEU A 3 -34.13 33.34 -54.84
C LEU A 3 -33.01 32.31 -55.07
N SER A 4 -31.76 32.76 -54.97
CA SER A 4 -30.62 31.87 -54.79
C SER A 4 -30.20 31.95 -53.32
N SER A 5 -30.88 31.21 -52.45
CA SER A 5 -30.34 30.85 -51.15
C SER A 5 -29.35 29.71 -51.39
N SER A 6 -28.09 30.05 -51.60
CA SER A 6 -26.97 29.13 -51.46
C SER A 6 -26.95 28.68 -50.00
N GLY A 7 -27.39 27.44 -49.75
CA GLY A 7 -27.22 26.81 -48.45
C GLY A 7 -25.72 26.67 -48.16
N CYS A 8 -25.21 27.53 -47.28
CA CYS A 8 -24.02 27.19 -46.52
C CYS A 8 -24.41 26.00 -45.63
N THR A 9 -24.09 24.79 -46.05
CA THR A 9 -23.89 23.69 -45.11
C THR A 9 -22.70 24.12 -44.25
N GLY A 10 -22.97 24.53 -43.01
CA GLY A 10 -21.91 24.82 -42.03
C GLY A 10 -20.97 23.62 -41.98
N ILE A 11 -19.66 23.88 -42.09
CA ILE A 11 -18.65 22.85 -41.83
C ILE A 11 -18.86 22.46 -40.36
N LYS A 12 -19.13 21.19 -40.12
CA LYS A 12 -19.19 20.66 -38.75
C LYS A 12 -17.77 20.56 -38.21
N ASP A 13 -17.53 21.14 -37.05
CA ASP A 13 -16.24 21.05 -36.39
C ASP A 13 -16.12 19.68 -35.70
N SER A 14 -15.01 18.97 -35.96
CA SER A 14 -14.70 17.65 -35.40
C SER A 14 -13.49 17.76 -34.48
N ALA A 15 -13.54 17.02 -33.38
CA ALA A 15 -12.47 16.92 -32.38
C ALA A 15 -11.66 15.62 -32.51
N ALA A 16 -11.71 14.96 -33.68
CA ALA A 16 -11.10 13.65 -33.86
C ALA A 16 -9.57 13.65 -33.65
N GLU A 17 -8.86 14.74 -33.98
CA GLU A 17 -7.41 14.84 -33.76
C GLU A 17 -7.08 14.95 -32.26
N GLU A 18 -7.84 15.76 -31.54
CA GLU A 18 -7.75 15.96 -30.10
C GLU A 18 -8.05 14.66 -29.34
N ILE A 19 -9.11 13.95 -29.72
CA ILE A 19 -9.51 12.66 -29.15
C ILE A 19 -8.41 11.62 -29.36
N ASN A 20 -7.90 11.47 -30.60
CA ASN A 20 -6.86 10.48 -30.90
C ASN A 20 -5.52 10.77 -30.20
N THR A 21 -5.15 12.06 -30.11
CA THR A 21 -3.93 12.48 -29.40
C THR A 21 -4.06 12.20 -27.92
N SER A 22 -5.19 12.55 -27.31
CA SER A 22 -5.46 12.35 -25.89
C SER A 22 -5.54 10.86 -25.54
N PHE A 23 -6.18 10.04 -26.37
CA PHE A 23 -6.17 8.58 -26.23
C PHE A 23 -4.74 8.02 -26.20
N SER A 24 -3.88 8.46 -27.12
CA SER A 24 -2.49 7.99 -27.18
C SER A 24 -1.69 8.38 -25.94
N LEU A 25 -1.93 9.59 -25.40
CA LEU A 25 -1.32 10.06 -24.15
C LEU A 25 -1.80 9.25 -22.94
N ILE A 26 -3.11 9.04 -22.79
CA ILE A 26 -3.71 8.21 -21.73
C ILE A 26 -3.14 6.80 -21.76
N TYR A 27 -3.14 6.15 -22.93
CA TYR A 27 -2.56 4.81 -23.08
C TYR A 27 -1.06 4.78 -22.75
N SER A 28 -0.31 5.82 -23.13
CA SER A 28 1.10 5.93 -22.78
C SER A 28 1.31 6.14 -21.27
N ALA A 29 0.40 6.85 -20.60
CA ALA A 29 0.41 7.05 -19.16
C ALA A 29 0.11 5.76 -18.40
N ASP A 30 -0.92 5.00 -18.83
CA ASP A 30 -1.28 3.69 -18.28
C ASP A 30 -0.08 2.73 -18.29
N LEU A 31 0.61 2.60 -19.42
CA LEU A 31 1.80 1.74 -19.53
C LEU A 31 2.94 2.16 -18.59
N LYS A 32 3.07 3.46 -18.32
CA LYS A 32 4.07 3.97 -17.37
C LYS A 32 3.67 3.68 -15.93
N VAL A 33 2.38 3.78 -15.59
CA VAL A 33 1.88 3.37 -14.26
C VAL A 33 2.12 1.88 -14.04
N GLU A 34 1.81 1.02 -15.02
CA GLU A 34 2.09 -0.41 -14.97
C GLU A 34 3.59 -0.69 -14.76
N SER A 35 4.45 -0.01 -15.53
CA SER A 35 5.91 -0.11 -15.37
C SER A 35 6.36 0.34 -13.97
N ALA A 36 5.76 1.42 -13.44
CA ALA A 36 6.08 1.90 -12.10
C ALA A 36 5.73 0.87 -11.03
N VAL A 37 4.55 0.24 -11.12
CA VAL A 37 4.11 -0.80 -10.18
C VAL A 37 5.03 -2.02 -10.22
N SER A 38 5.43 -2.46 -11.41
CA SER A 38 6.38 -3.57 -11.56
C SER A 38 7.74 -3.25 -10.90
N ASP A 39 8.23 -2.02 -11.03
CA ASP A 39 9.53 -1.61 -10.49
C ASP A 39 9.53 -1.37 -8.96
N MET A 40 8.36 -1.27 -8.32
CA MET A 40 8.30 -1.13 -6.85
C MET A 40 8.90 -2.34 -6.12
N GLY A 41 8.98 -3.51 -6.77
CA GLY A 41 9.60 -4.72 -6.22
C GLY A 41 11.13 -4.70 -6.14
N GLU A 42 11.81 -3.70 -6.71
CA GLU A 42 13.29 -3.65 -6.78
C GLU A 42 13.96 -2.83 -5.65
N GLY A 43 13.19 -2.23 -4.73
CA GLY A 43 13.67 -1.59 -3.51
C GLY A 43 14.40 -0.24 -3.65
N SER A 44 14.71 0.23 -4.86
CA SER A 44 15.32 1.57 -5.07
C SER A 44 14.34 2.69 -5.43
N TYR A 45 13.06 2.36 -5.66
CA TYR A 45 11.87 3.17 -6.02
C TYR A 45 12.06 4.32 -7.05
N THR A 46 13.27 4.52 -7.55
CA THR A 46 13.68 5.70 -8.32
C THR A 46 13.12 5.63 -9.74
N SER A 47 13.18 4.44 -10.35
CA SER A 47 12.57 4.17 -11.65
C SER A 47 11.05 4.33 -11.57
N ALA A 48 10.41 3.73 -10.56
CA ALA A 48 8.96 3.88 -10.32
C ALA A 48 8.53 5.34 -10.19
N LYS A 49 9.23 6.15 -9.37
CA LYS A 49 8.97 7.60 -9.25
C LYS A 49 9.13 8.34 -10.58
N THR A 50 10.12 7.95 -11.39
CA THR A 50 10.35 8.55 -12.71
C THR A 50 9.21 8.23 -13.68
N TYR A 51 8.75 6.98 -13.69
CA TYR A 51 7.60 6.56 -14.50
C TYR A 51 6.31 7.26 -14.09
N LEU A 52 6.00 7.34 -12.80
CA LEU A 52 4.81 8.05 -12.29
C LEU A 52 4.83 9.53 -12.65
N LYS A 53 5.99 10.20 -12.52
CA LYS A 53 6.13 11.60 -12.95
C LYS A 53 5.85 11.78 -14.44
N ALA A 54 6.33 10.86 -15.28
CA ALA A 54 6.10 10.91 -16.71
C ALA A 54 4.64 10.59 -17.06
N ALA A 55 4.01 9.61 -16.38
CA ALA A 55 2.59 9.31 -16.53
C ALA A 55 1.70 10.51 -16.19
N LYS A 56 2.02 11.20 -15.08
CA LYS A 56 1.34 12.43 -14.67
C LYS A 56 1.34 13.49 -15.76
N VAL A 57 2.49 13.74 -16.39
CA VAL A 57 2.63 14.73 -17.47
C VAL A 57 1.73 14.36 -18.66
N ASP A 58 1.68 13.09 -19.03
CA ASP A 58 0.85 12.65 -20.16
C ASP A 58 -0.65 12.79 -19.85
N TYR A 59 -1.08 12.45 -18.63
CA TYR A 59 -2.46 12.67 -18.18
C TYR A 59 -2.83 14.17 -18.13
N GLU A 60 -1.93 15.01 -17.60
CA GLU A 60 -2.14 16.47 -17.55
C GLU A 60 -2.26 17.07 -18.95
N GLU A 61 -1.43 16.63 -19.91
CA GLU A 61 -1.52 17.13 -21.29
C GLU A 61 -2.76 16.60 -22.02
N ALA A 62 -3.14 15.32 -21.82
CA ALA A 62 -4.38 14.78 -22.35
C ALA A 62 -5.59 15.58 -21.85
N LEU A 63 -5.67 15.81 -20.53
CA LEU A 63 -6.75 16.58 -19.90
C LEU A 63 -6.80 18.01 -20.43
N LYS A 64 -5.63 18.64 -20.65
CA LYS A 64 -5.54 19.99 -21.23
C LYS A 64 -6.05 20.04 -22.68
N ILE A 65 -5.75 19.03 -23.50
CA ILE A 65 -6.26 18.94 -24.88
C ILE A 65 -7.79 18.80 -24.84
N LEU A 66 -8.29 17.84 -24.06
CA LEU A 66 -9.71 17.50 -23.98
C LEU A 66 -10.57 18.66 -23.43
N ASN A 67 -10.09 19.37 -22.40
CA ASN A 67 -10.80 20.53 -21.84
C ASN A 67 -10.93 21.71 -22.81
N ASN A 68 -10.11 21.75 -23.87
CA ASN A 68 -10.19 22.75 -24.92
C ASN A 68 -10.86 22.22 -26.21
N ALA A 69 -11.21 20.93 -26.25
CA ALA A 69 -11.83 20.30 -27.39
C ALA A 69 -13.35 20.55 -27.39
N SER A 70 -13.92 20.70 -28.59
CA SER A 70 -15.36 20.80 -28.80
C SER A 70 -15.72 20.18 -30.14
N SER A 71 -16.88 19.54 -30.23
CA SER A 71 -17.32 18.88 -31.46
C SER A 71 -18.81 19.12 -31.74
N ASP A 72 -19.17 19.18 -33.02
CA ASP A 72 -20.55 19.16 -33.51
C ASP A 72 -21.12 17.72 -33.63
N TYR A 73 -20.32 16.70 -33.29
CA TYR A 73 -20.70 15.30 -33.29
C TYR A 73 -20.93 14.82 -31.85
N GLU A 74 -22.14 14.30 -31.59
CA GLU A 74 -22.56 13.84 -30.26
C GLU A 74 -21.66 12.70 -29.74
N GLU A 75 -21.27 11.76 -30.61
CA GLU A 75 -20.36 10.67 -30.27
C GLU A 75 -18.99 11.19 -29.82
N GLU A 76 -18.41 12.16 -30.55
CA GLU A 76 -17.14 12.78 -30.18
C GLU A 76 -17.25 13.57 -28.87
N THR A 77 -18.40 14.21 -28.61
CA THR A 77 -18.66 14.92 -27.34
C THR A 77 -18.66 13.94 -26.17
N GLN A 78 -19.32 12.79 -26.31
CA GLN A 78 -19.34 11.74 -25.29
C GLN A 78 -17.96 11.12 -25.07
N ASP A 79 -17.16 10.95 -26.12
CA ASP A 79 -15.79 10.47 -26.00
C ASP A 79 -14.87 11.51 -25.31
N ILE A 80 -15.03 12.81 -25.58
CA ILE A 80 -14.32 13.87 -24.85
C ILE A 80 -14.62 13.79 -23.35
N GLU A 81 -15.91 13.75 -22.98
CA GLU A 81 -16.35 13.66 -21.59
C GLU A 81 -15.77 12.41 -20.90
N ARG A 82 -15.76 11.27 -21.59
CA ARG A 82 -15.24 10.01 -21.04
C ARG A 82 -13.72 10.04 -20.87
N TYR A 83 -12.98 10.58 -21.84
CA TYR A 83 -11.53 10.67 -21.74
C TYR A 83 -11.06 11.71 -20.72
N ILE A 84 -11.89 12.73 -20.43
CA ILE A 84 -11.67 13.61 -19.27
C ILE A 84 -11.73 12.77 -17.99
N ILE A 85 -12.77 11.95 -17.82
CA ILE A 85 -12.92 11.06 -16.65
C ILE A 85 -11.71 10.12 -16.53
N PHE A 86 -11.26 9.50 -17.62
CA PHE A 86 -10.07 8.65 -17.60
C PHE A 86 -8.80 9.41 -17.20
N SER A 87 -8.61 10.62 -17.72
CA SER A 87 -7.44 11.43 -17.39
C SER A 87 -7.44 11.85 -15.92
N GLU A 88 -8.59 12.29 -15.40
CA GLU A 88 -8.74 12.68 -13.99
C GLU A 88 -8.58 11.48 -13.04
N ALA A 89 -9.19 10.34 -13.35
CA ALA A 89 -9.02 9.11 -12.58
C ALA A 89 -7.57 8.60 -12.64
N GLY A 90 -6.91 8.73 -13.80
CA GLY A 90 -5.50 8.42 -13.98
C GLY A 90 -4.56 9.27 -13.12
N LEU A 91 -4.84 10.57 -12.98
CA LEU A 91 -4.10 11.46 -12.07
C LEU A 91 -4.27 11.07 -10.60
N ASP A 92 -5.48 10.67 -10.22
CA ASP A 92 -5.73 10.13 -8.88
C ASP A 92 -5.00 8.79 -8.67
N ALA A 93 -5.01 7.90 -9.67
CA ALA A 93 -4.27 6.63 -9.63
C ALA A 93 -2.75 6.85 -9.51
N VAL A 94 -2.18 7.84 -10.23
CA VAL A 94 -0.78 8.24 -10.06
C VAL A 94 -0.52 8.70 -8.62
N SER A 95 -1.40 9.54 -8.07
CA SER A 95 -1.26 10.05 -6.70
C SER A 95 -1.38 8.93 -5.65
N TYR A 96 -2.27 7.95 -5.89
CA TYR A 96 -2.36 6.72 -5.12
C TYR A 96 -1.03 5.96 -5.12
N SER A 97 -0.45 5.72 -6.30
CA SER A 97 0.81 5.00 -6.46
C SER A 97 2.01 5.75 -5.87
N GLU A 98 2.06 7.09 -5.99
CA GLU A 98 3.10 7.91 -5.36
C GLU A 98 3.07 7.77 -3.83
N ASN A 99 1.88 7.78 -3.22
CA ASN A 99 1.73 7.54 -1.78
C ASN A 99 2.07 6.10 -1.40
N LEU A 100 1.73 5.11 -2.24
CA LEU A 100 2.10 3.72 -1.98
C LEU A 100 3.62 3.52 -1.96
N ILE A 101 4.36 4.20 -2.85
CA ILE A 101 5.84 4.21 -2.77
C ILE A 101 6.32 4.75 -1.42
N LEU A 102 5.71 5.84 -0.91
CA LEU A 102 6.08 6.37 0.40
C LEU A 102 5.80 5.38 1.53
N VAL A 103 4.68 4.64 1.47
CA VAL A 103 4.39 3.56 2.42
C VAL A 103 5.54 2.55 2.45
N LEU A 104 5.95 2.05 1.29
CA LEU A 104 7.01 1.05 1.19
C LEU A 104 8.36 1.59 1.65
N GLU A 105 8.73 2.82 1.26
CA GLU A 105 9.96 3.48 1.73
C GLU A 105 10.00 3.64 3.26
N HIS A 106 8.86 3.91 3.88
CA HIS A 106 8.76 4.03 5.33
C HIS A 106 8.76 2.66 6.03
N LEU A 107 8.18 1.63 5.42
CA LEU A 107 8.26 0.25 5.94
C LEU A 107 9.70 -0.30 5.89
N ASP A 108 10.44 -0.03 4.83
CA ASP A 108 11.87 -0.41 4.73
C ASP A 108 12.70 0.24 5.84
N LYS A 109 12.46 1.53 6.14
CA LYS A 109 13.13 2.25 7.23
C LYS A 109 12.67 1.77 8.60
N PHE A 110 11.38 1.48 8.77
CA PHE A 110 10.85 0.88 9.99
C PHE A 110 11.60 -0.40 10.34
N ALA A 111 11.80 -1.29 9.36
CA ALA A 111 12.54 -2.54 9.54
C ALA A 111 14.01 -2.28 9.87
N ALA A 112 14.68 -1.39 9.11
CA ALA A 112 16.08 -1.05 9.37
C ALA A 112 16.32 -0.43 10.75
N HIS A 113 15.42 0.44 11.22
CA HIS A 113 15.49 1.02 12.56
C HIS A 113 15.24 -0.02 13.65
N LEU A 114 14.28 -0.92 13.44
CA LEU A 114 14.01 -2.01 14.38
C LEU A 114 15.21 -2.95 14.52
N ASP A 115 15.85 -3.32 13.40
CA ASP A 115 17.06 -4.15 13.41
C ASP A 115 18.25 -3.46 14.11
N SER A 116 18.26 -2.13 14.13
CA SER A 116 19.23 -1.32 14.89
C SER A 116 18.82 -1.02 16.33
N GLU A 117 17.71 -1.63 16.80
CA GLU A 117 17.13 -1.44 18.14
C GLU A 117 16.66 0.00 18.44
N ASP A 118 16.50 0.84 17.40
CA ASP A 118 15.98 2.22 17.51
C ASP A 118 14.45 2.21 17.41
N ILE A 119 13.80 1.85 18.52
CA ILE A 119 12.34 1.72 18.63
C ILE A 119 11.62 3.04 18.32
N ASP A 120 12.16 4.18 18.77
CA ASP A 120 11.53 5.48 18.58
C ASP A 120 11.49 5.87 17.10
N GLN A 121 12.60 5.71 16.38
CA GLN A 121 12.62 5.96 14.93
C GLN A 121 11.78 4.93 14.17
N SER A 122 11.82 3.65 14.56
CA SER A 122 10.98 2.62 13.97
C SER A 122 9.49 2.98 14.09
N ARG A 123 9.03 3.42 15.27
CA ARG A 123 7.65 3.86 15.51
C ARG A 123 7.26 5.04 14.63
N GLN A 124 8.14 6.05 14.53
CA GLN A 124 7.91 7.23 13.70
C GLN A 124 7.76 6.88 12.21
N GLU A 125 8.56 5.95 11.69
CA GLU A 125 8.46 5.52 10.30
C GLU A 125 7.18 4.71 10.06
N LEU A 126 6.75 3.87 11.02
CA LEU A 126 5.48 3.15 10.92
C LEU A 126 4.26 4.08 10.94
N ASP A 127 4.30 5.15 11.73
CA ASP A 127 3.27 6.19 11.74
C ASP A 127 3.21 6.94 10.39
N LYS A 128 4.36 7.26 9.80
CA LYS A 128 4.43 7.88 8.46
C LYS A 128 3.92 6.94 7.37
N ALA A 129 4.23 5.64 7.45
CA ALA A 129 3.67 4.64 6.54
C ALA A 129 2.14 4.60 6.64
N SER A 130 1.60 4.66 7.86
CA SER A 130 0.14 4.73 8.09
C SER A 130 -0.48 5.99 7.49
N GLU A 131 0.15 7.16 7.67
CA GLU A 131 -0.31 8.43 7.09
C GLU A 131 -0.31 8.38 5.56
N ALA A 132 0.77 7.93 4.95
CA ALA A 132 0.89 7.77 3.51
C ALA A 132 -0.16 6.80 2.95
N LEU A 133 -0.42 5.68 3.62
CA LEU A 133 -1.44 4.72 3.19
C LEU A 133 -2.85 5.32 3.27
N ASN A 134 -3.15 6.07 4.32
CA ASN A 134 -4.44 6.77 4.43
C ASN A 134 -4.62 7.80 3.30
N ASN A 135 -3.58 8.57 2.97
CA ASN A 135 -3.62 9.50 1.84
C ASN A 135 -3.80 8.77 0.51
N SER A 136 -3.11 7.64 0.32
CA SER A 136 -3.24 6.76 -0.85
C SER A 136 -4.71 6.31 -1.05
N ILE A 137 -5.35 5.82 0.01
CA ILE A 137 -6.76 5.36 -0.02
C ILE A 137 -7.74 6.45 -0.44
N VAL A 138 -7.49 7.72 -0.08
CA VAL A 138 -8.34 8.85 -0.51
C VAL A 138 -8.31 9.00 -2.03
N TYR A 139 -7.12 9.00 -2.63
CA TYR A 139 -6.99 9.09 -4.09
C TYR A 139 -7.57 7.88 -4.81
N LEU A 140 -7.35 6.68 -4.28
CA LEU A 140 -7.96 5.46 -4.82
C LEU A 140 -9.49 5.53 -4.83
N SER A 141 -10.08 5.99 -3.73
CA SER A 141 -11.53 6.15 -3.61
C SER A 141 -12.07 7.17 -4.63
N SER A 142 -11.33 8.27 -4.84
CA SER A 142 -11.66 9.30 -5.83
C SER A 142 -11.58 8.78 -7.26
N ALA A 143 -10.52 8.02 -7.61
CA ALA A 143 -10.38 7.38 -8.92
C ALA A 143 -11.53 6.39 -9.17
N LYS A 144 -11.88 5.60 -8.14
CA LYS A 144 -13.00 4.66 -8.18
C LYS A 144 -14.33 5.35 -8.41
N GLU A 145 -14.64 6.42 -7.69
CA GLU A 145 -15.87 7.19 -7.90
C GLU A 145 -15.99 7.68 -9.36
N LYS A 146 -14.90 8.21 -9.92
CA LYS A 146 -14.83 8.68 -11.31
C LYS A 146 -15.10 7.56 -12.31
N ILE A 147 -14.35 6.45 -12.26
CA ILE A 147 -14.52 5.34 -13.20
C ILE A 147 -15.88 4.64 -13.05
N PHE A 148 -16.40 4.54 -11.83
CA PHE A 148 -17.71 3.93 -11.57
C PHE A 148 -18.88 4.82 -11.99
N SER A 149 -18.67 6.12 -12.17
CA SER A 149 -19.70 7.03 -12.70
C SER A 149 -20.04 6.79 -14.17
N ILE A 150 -19.16 6.11 -14.93
CA ILE A 150 -19.38 5.80 -16.34
C ILE A 150 -20.45 4.71 -16.47
N ASP A 151 -21.54 4.97 -17.20
CA ASP A 151 -22.53 3.94 -17.48
C ASP A 151 -22.01 2.96 -18.55
N LEU A 152 -21.73 1.70 -18.16
CA LEU A 152 -21.22 0.67 -19.07
C LEU A 152 -22.16 0.34 -20.23
N ASP A 153 -23.46 0.57 -20.09
CA ASP A 153 -24.42 0.33 -21.18
C ASP A 153 -24.32 1.41 -22.25
N SER A 154 -23.89 2.62 -21.87
CA SER A 154 -23.66 3.76 -22.76
C SER A 154 -22.30 3.77 -23.47
N VAL A 155 -21.34 2.94 -23.02
CA VAL A 155 -19.98 2.89 -23.59
C VAL A 155 -19.97 2.08 -24.90
N PRO A 156 -19.31 2.55 -25.98
CA PRO A 156 -19.08 1.77 -27.20
C PRO A 156 -18.38 0.45 -26.91
N VAL A 157 -18.72 -0.60 -27.66
CA VAL A 157 -18.22 -1.97 -27.41
C VAL A 157 -16.69 -2.03 -27.36
N GLU A 158 -16.03 -1.23 -28.18
CA GLU A 158 -14.58 -1.14 -28.32
C GLU A 158 -13.89 -0.64 -27.05
N GLN A 159 -14.59 0.13 -26.21
CA GLN A 159 -14.05 0.72 -24.98
C GLN A 159 -14.54 0.02 -23.70
N LYS A 160 -15.55 -0.85 -23.78
CA LYS A 160 -16.12 -1.53 -22.59
C LYS A 160 -15.08 -2.34 -21.83
N SER A 161 -14.17 -3.02 -22.55
CA SER A 161 -13.12 -3.83 -21.91
C SER A 161 -12.18 -2.95 -21.08
N TYR A 162 -11.80 -1.78 -21.59
CA TYR A 162 -10.92 -0.86 -20.87
C TYR A 162 -11.57 -0.39 -19.56
N VAL A 163 -12.83 0.05 -19.60
CA VAL A 163 -13.55 0.46 -18.38
C VAL A 163 -13.70 -0.70 -17.39
N THR A 164 -13.95 -1.90 -17.87
CA THR A 164 -14.09 -3.10 -17.01
C THR A 164 -12.78 -3.41 -16.29
N VAL A 165 -11.67 -3.44 -17.03
CA VAL A 165 -10.33 -3.68 -16.45
C VAL A 165 -10.00 -2.62 -15.40
N GLN A 166 -10.21 -1.33 -15.70
CA GLN A 166 -9.96 -0.26 -14.73
C GLN A 166 -10.79 -0.44 -13.45
N ARG A 167 -12.05 -0.88 -13.55
CA ARG A 167 -12.87 -1.16 -12.36
C ARG A 167 -12.33 -2.31 -11.53
N ASP A 168 -11.97 -3.41 -12.19
CA ASP A 168 -11.43 -4.60 -11.54
C ASP A 168 -10.10 -4.28 -10.83
N ASP A 169 -9.23 -3.49 -11.47
CA ASP A 169 -7.96 -3.04 -10.91
C ASP A 169 -8.14 -2.13 -9.69
N LEU A 170 -9.10 -1.21 -9.74
CA LEU A 170 -9.44 -0.32 -8.61
C LEU A 170 -10.04 -1.11 -7.43
N GLU A 171 -10.89 -2.10 -7.68
CA GLU A 171 -11.42 -2.98 -6.63
C GLU A 171 -10.33 -3.86 -6.01
N THR A 172 -9.40 -4.35 -6.84
CA THR A 172 -8.25 -5.13 -6.39
C THR A 172 -7.32 -4.27 -5.53
N SER A 173 -7.04 -3.05 -5.96
CA SER A 173 -6.22 -2.09 -5.22
C SER A 173 -6.86 -1.72 -3.87
N GLU A 174 -8.19 -1.60 -3.80
CA GLU A 174 -8.91 -1.29 -2.56
C GLU A 174 -8.76 -2.42 -1.53
N LYS A 175 -8.94 -3.67 -1.97
CA LYS A 175 -8.74 -4.85 -1.13
C LYS A 175 -7.30 -4.92 -0.63
N MET A 176 -6.33 -4.74 -1.52
CA MET A 176 -4.91 -4.74 -1.17
C MET A 176 -4.57 -3.65 -0.15
N SER A 177 -5.05 -2.41 -0.34
CA SER A 177 -4.81 -1.31 0.61
C SER A 177 -5.43 -1.57 1.99
N LEU A 178 -6.61 -2.22 2.06
CA LEU A 178 -7.22 -2.61 3.34
C LEU A 178 -6.41 -3.70 4.06
N GLU A 179 -5.80 -4.63 3.33
CA GLU A 179 -4.94 -5.65 3.91
C GLU A 179 -3.58 -5.07 4.35
N PHE A 180 -2.99 -4.16 3.58
CA PHE A 180 -1.81 -3.39 4.02
C PHE A 180 -2.08 -2.62 5.31
N MET A 181 -3.25 -2.00 5.42
CA MET A 181 -3.66 -1.31 6.65
C MET A 181 -3.71 -2.27 7.84
N GLN A 182 -4.23 -3.49 7.64
CA GLN A 182 -4.23 -4.52 8.69
C GLN A 182 -2.81 -4.97 9.05
N MET A 183 -1.91 -5.08 8.07
CA MET A 183 -0.51 -5.43 8.28
C MET A 183 0.19 -4.37 9.14
N ILE A 184 0.09 -3.09 8.77
CA ILE A 184 0.67 -1.96 9.50
C ILE A 184 0.11 -1.89 10.93
N ASN A 185 -1.21 -2.05 11.10
CA ASN A 185 -1.83 -2.10 12.42
C ASN A 185 -1.30 -3.26 13.28
N GLY A 186 -0.98 -4.40 12.66
CA GLY A 186 -0.35 -5.53 13.34
C GLY A 186 1.12 -5.30 13.71
N MET A 187 1.81 -4.36 13.04
CA MET A 187 3.20 -4.02 13.33
C MET A 187 3.36 -3.14 14.57
N HIS A 188 2.36 -2.33 14.94
CA HIS A 188 2.43 -1.54 16.18
C HIS A 188 2.58 -2.40 17.45
N PRO A 189 1.72 -3.41 17.72
CA PRO A 189 1.92 -4.29 18.87
C PRO A 189 3.14 -5.20 18.71
N TYR A 190 3.61 -5.47 17.48
CA TYR A 190 4.90 -6.14 17.28
C TYR A 190 6.04 -5.27 17.82
N LEU A 191 6.06 -3.98 17.46
CA LEU A 191 7.04 -3.02 17.92
C LEU A 191 7.02 -2.85 19.45
N ASP A 192 5.82 -2.74 20.05
CA ASP A 192 5.67 -2.70 21.50
C ASP A 192 6.25 -3.95 22.17
N GLY A 193 6.01 -5.13 21.59
CA GLY A 193 6.58 -6.39 22.10
C GLY A 193 8.10 -6.44 22.01
N SER A 194 8.67 -5.92 20.93
CA SER A 194 10.12 -5.81 20.75
C SER A 194 10.77 -4.83 21.73
N GLU A 195 10.12 -3.69 22.00
CA GLU A 195 10.59 -2.71 22.99
C GLU A 195 10.70 -3.33 24.39
N HIS A 196 9.67 -4.06 24.81
CA HIS A 196 9.69 -4.79 26.08
C HIS A 196 10.79 -5.86 26.09
N LEU A 197 11.00 -6.57 24.97
CA LEU A 197 12.05 -7.58 24.89
C LEU A 197 13.45 -6.97 25.03
N PHE A 198 13.72 -5.81 24.42
CA PHE A 198 14.99 -5.10 24.59
C PHE A 198 15.21 -4.63 26.04
N LYS A 199 14.18 -4.06 26.69
CA LYS A 199 14.24 -3.72 28.13
C LYS A 199 14.49 -4.93 29.02
N ALA A 200 13.92 -6.09 28.65
CA ALA A 200 14.20 -7.34 29.36
C ALA A 200 15.67 -7.72 29.23
N VAL A 201 16.28 -7.60 28.05
CA VAL A 201 17.71 -7.86 27.83
C VAL A 201 18.58 -6.96 28.71
N GLU A 202 18.33 -5.65 28.75
CA GLU A 202 19.04 -4.72 29.63
C GLU A 202 18.92 -5.10 31.12
N SER A 203 17.72 -5.54 31.53
CA SER A 203 17.46 -6.01 32.89
C SER A 203 18.19 -7.32 33.20
N LEU A 204 18.36 -8.21 32.22
CA LEU A 204 19.13 -9.45 32.36
C LEU A 204 20.62 -9.17 32.54
N GLU A 205 21.18 -8.23 31.79
CA GLU A 205 22.59 -7.83 31.90
C GLU A 205 22.96 -7.26 33.27
N THR A 206 21.99 -6.60 33.92
CA THR A 206 22.14 -6.03 35.26
C THR A 206 21.68 -6.97 36.38
N GLU A 207 21.34 -8.23 36.04
CA GLU A 207 20.82 -9.26 36.95
C GLU A 207 19.55 -8.83 37.71
N GLU A 208 18.77 -7.89 37.16
CA GLU A 208 17.47 -7.47 37.67
C GLU A 208 16.37 -8.47 37.25
N TRP A 209 16.51 -9.73 37.67
CA TRP A 209 15.71 -10.87 37.22
C TRP A 209 14.19 -10.66 37.32
N GLY A 210 13.72 -10.02 38.38
CA GLY A 210 12.28 -9.73 38.56
C GLY A 210 11.73 -8.80 37.48
N LYS A 211 12.47 -7.72 37.16
CA LYS A 211 12.10 -6.77 36.11
C LYS A 211 12.19 -7.40 34.73
N ALA A 212 13.25 -8.16 34.46
CA ALA A 212 13.37 -8.91 33.20
C ALA A 212 12.15 -9.81 32.97
N ALA A 213 11.69 -10.50 34.02
CA ALA A 213 10.50 -11.34 33.93
C ALA A 213 9.21 -10.53 33.69
N ASP A 214 9.05 -9.35 34.31
CA ASP A 214 7.90 -8.48 34.06
C ASP A 214 7.87 -8.02 32.58
N GLU A 215 9.01 -7.56 32.05
CA GLU A 215 9.14 -7.11 30.66
C GLU A 215 8.92 -8.25 29.65
N ILE A 216 9.42 -9.47 29.92
CA ILE A 216 9.16 -10.65 29.08
C ILE A 216 7.65 -10.98 29.04
N ALA A 217 6.97 -10.88 30.17
CA ALA A 217 5.53 -11.13 30.25
C ALA A 217 4.74 -10.11 29.42
N ASP A 218 5.10 -8.82 29.52
CA ASP A 218 4.47 -7.75 28.74
C ASP A 218 4.76 -7.91 27.22
N SER A 219 5.99 -8.27 26.86
CA SER A 219 6.37 -8.61 25.48
C SER A 219 5.50 -9.73 24.91
N SER A 220 5.26 -10.80 25.68
CA SER A 220 4.42 -11.93 25.27
C SER A 220 2.98 -11.53 24.96
N VAL A 221 2.39 -10.64 25.77
CA VAL A 221 1.04 -10.10 25.54
C VAL A 221 0.99 -9.36 24.20
N LYS A 222 1.95 -8.48 23.94
CA LYS A 222 2.02 -7.66 22.73
C LYS A 222 2.26 -8.46 21.46
N PHE A 223 3.16 -9.43 21.52
CA PHE A 223 3.37 -10.37 20.42
C PHE A 223 2.12 -11.22 20.11
N SER A 224 1.36 -11.63 21.12
CA SER A 224 0.09 -12.34 20.88
C SER A 224 -0.97 -11.44 20.20
N GLU A 225 -1.07 -10.17 20.62
CA GLU A 225 -1.93 -9.17 19.98
C GLU A 225 -1.56 -8.96 18.49
N SER A 226 -0.26 -8.83 18.21
CA SER A 226 0.27 -8.73 16.84
C SER A 226 -0.05 -9.97 16.02
N LYS A 227 0.27 -11.16 16.52
CA LYS A 227 0.06 -12.42 15.81
C LYS A 227 -1.40 -12.61 15.42
N LYS A 228 -2.33 -12.36 16.36
CA LYS A 228 -3.77 -12.48 16.11
C LYS A 228 -4.25 -11.58 14.96
N SER A 229 -3.64 -10.41 14.82
CA SER A 229 -3.98 -9.46 13.76
C SER A 229 -3.42 -9.92 12.41
N LEU A 230 -2.18 -10.39 12.39
CA LEU A 230 -1.45 -10.78 11.17
C LEU A 230 -1.82 -12.17 10.65
N GLU A 231 -2.26 -13.10 11.50
CA GLU A 231 -2.54 -14.49 11.13
C GLU A 231 -3.56 -14.60 9.98
N LYS A 232 -4.50 -13.65 9.91
CA LYS A 232 -5.52 -13.60 8.85
C LYS A 232 -4.94 -13.27 7.48
N LEU A 233 -3.81 -12.56 7.43
CA LEU A 233 -3.17 -12.08 6.21
C LEU A 233 -2.29 -13.15 5.56
N LYS A 234 -1.99 -14.25 6.24
CA LYS A 234 -1.19 -15.36 5.70
C LYS A 234 -1.78 -16.02 4.46
N ASN A 235 -3.09 -15.90 4.27
CA ASN A 235 -3.81 -16.41 3.10
C ASN A 235 -4.28 -15.28 2.16
N SER A 236 -3.68 -14.10 2.27
CA SER A 236 -3.90 -13.02 1.31
C SER A 236 -3.62 -13.50 -0.12
N ASP A 237 -4.42 -13.04 -1.08
CA ASP A 237 -4.18 -13.28 -2.50
C ASP A 237 -2.95 -12.50 -3.02
N TYR A 238 -2.42 -11.57 -2.23
CA TYR A 238 -1.27 -10.73 -2.55
C TYR A 238 0.00 -11.28 -1.89
N SER A 239 1.01 -11.64 -2.70
CA SER A 239 2.27 -12.23 -2.22
C SER A 239 3.03 -11.32 -1.27
N GLU A 240 3.02 -10.02 -1.54
CA GLU A 240 3.71 -8.96 -0.82
C GLU A 240 3.19 -8.83 0.62
N ILE A 241 1.92 -9.19 0.85
CA ILE A 241 1.27 -9.19 2.16
C ILE A 241 1.40 -10.58 2.81
N SER A 242 1.04 -11.63 2.08
CA SER A 242 1.02 -13.00 2.63
C SER A 242 2.40 -13.49 3.05
N VAL A 243 3.45 -13.24 2.26
CA VAL A 243 4.82 -13.66 2.58
C VAL A 243 5.30 -12.97 3.87
N GLY A 244 5.16 -11.64 3.95
CA GLY A 244 5.54 -10.89 5.15
C GLY A 244 4.75 -11.32 6.39
N ALA A 245 3.44 -11.55 6.25
CA ALA A 245 2.61 -12.05 7.34
C ALA A 245 3.03 -13.45 7.81
N ILE A 246 3.39 -14.36 6.89
CA ILE A 246 3.87 -15.71 7.21
C ILE A 246 5.19 -15.64 7.99
N GLU A 247 6.15 -14.83 7.53
CA GLU A 247 7.46 -14.68 8.16
C GLU A 247 7.32 -14.17 9.60
N ILE A 248 6.58 -13.07 9.79
CA ILE A 248 6.40 -12.47 11.11
C ILE A 248 5.63 -13.42 12.02
N CYS A 249 4.56 -14.05 11.54
CA CYS A 249 3.83 -15.04 12.34
C CYS A 249 4.70 -16.26 12.71
N GLY A 250 5.67 -16.61 11.88
CA GLY A 250 6.68 -17.62 12.18
C GLY A 250 7.52 -17.24 13.39
N VAL A 251 8.10 -16.03 13.38
CA VAL A 251 8.86 -15.47 14.50
C VAL A 251 7.99 -15.39 15.77
N LEU A 252 6.79 -14.86 15.66
CA LEU A 252 5.86 -14.73 16.80
C LEU A 252 5.46 -16.08 17.39
N THR A 253 5.28 -17.12 16.56
CA THR A 253 5.02 -18.48 17.04
C THR A 253 6.20 -19.04 17.84
N GLN A 254 7.42 -18.68 17.46
CA GLN A 254 8.61 -19.08 18.21
C GLN A 254 8.68 -18.36 19.56
N PHE A 255 8.42 -17.05 19.59
CA PHE A 255 8.34 -16.29 20.84
C PHE A 255 7.23 -16.78 21.78
N GLU A 256 6.05 -17.13 21.28
CA GLU A 256 4.97 -17.72 22.11
C GLU A 256 5.40 -19.01 22.82
N LYS A 257 6.33 -19.77 22.23
CA LYS A 257 6.88 -20.99 22.84
C LYS A 257 7.98 -20.67 23.85
N ASP A 258 8.87 -19.73 23.52
CA ASP A 258 10.11 -19.51 24.26
C ASP A 258 9.96 -18.50 25.41
N LEU A 259 9.20 -17.41 25.23
CA LEU A 259 9.07 -16.35 26.24
C LEU A 259 8.55 -16.85 27.59
N PRO A 260 7.55 -17.76 27.68
CA PRO A 260 7.10 -18.29 28.97
C PRO A 260 8.21 -19.01 29.76
N HIS A 261 9.15 -19.65 29.06
CA HIS A 261 10.29 -20.32 29.69
C HIS A 261 11.34 -19.30 30.15
N LEU A 262 11.59 -18.26 29.36
CA LEU A 262 12.47 -17.16 29.77
C LEU A 262 11.91 -16.43 31.01
N GLU A 263 10.62 -16.12 31.03
CA GLU A 263 9.94 -15.51 32.18
C GLU A 263 10.10 -16.39 33.43
N ALA A 264 9.71 -17.67 33.34
CA ALA A 264 9.77 -18.59 34.47
C ALA A 264 11.20 -18.77 34.99
N GLY A 265 12.18 -18.85 34.09
CA GLY A 265 13.60 -18.91 34.45
C GLY A 265 14.04 -17.69 35.24
N CYS A 266 13.69 -16.49 34.80
CA CYS A 266 13.98 -15.23 35.50
C CYS A 266 13.35 -15.20 36.90
N ARG A 267 12.07 -15.60 37.03
CA ARG A 267 11.39 -15.70 38.34
C ARG A 267 12.04 -16.70 39.29
N TYR A 268 12.66 -17.76 38.77
CA TYR A 268 13.42 -18.70 39.58
C TYR A 268 14.79 -18.13 39.99
N MET A 269 15.48 -17.43 39.10
CA MET A 269 16.73 -16.71 39.41
C MET A 269 16.55 -15.70 40.54
N GLU A 270 15.49 -14.89 40.46
CA GLU A 270 15.13 -13.91 41.49
C GLU A 270 14.99 -14.55 42.89
N LYS A 271 14.54 -15.81 42.95
CA LYS A 271 14.34 -16.58 44.18
C LYS A 271 15.55 -17.42 44.59
N GLY A 272 16.68 -17.30 43.89
CA GLY A 272 17.89 -18.09 44.11
C GLY A 272 17.74 -19.58 43.77
N ARG A 273 16.77 -19.94 42.92
CA ARG A 273 16.46 -21.34 42.54
C ARG A 273 17.16 -21.74 41.25
N TYR A 274 18.49 -21.66 41.26
CA TYR A 274 19.34 -21.77 40.06
C TYR A 274 19.07 -23.02 39.20
N SER A 275 18.97 -24.21 39.81
CA SER A 275 18.72 -25.45 39.05
C SER A 275 17.34 -25.48 38.36
N GLN A 276 16.34 -24.80 38.92
CA GLN A 276 15.02 -24.68 38.29
C GLN A 276 15.05 -23.65 37.17
N ALA A 277 15.76 -22.54 37.36
CA ALA A 277 15.97 -21.54 36.33
C ALA A 277 16.67 -22.14 35.10
N GLU A 278 17.77 -22.85 35.31
CA GLU A 278 18.52 -23.52 34.25
C GLU A 278 17.65 -24.55 33.49
N ALA A 279 16.79 -25.28 34.21
CA ALA A 279 15.87 -26.22 33.57
C ALA A 279 14.81 -25.52 32.68
N GLU A 280 14.39 -24.30 32.99
CA GLU A 280 13.50 -23.52 32.11
C GLU A 280 14.28 -22.92 30.93
N PHE A 281 15.45 -22.31 31.17
CA PHE A 281 16.27 -21.75 30.10
C PHE A 281 16.69 -22.80 29.05
N ASN A 282 16.95 -24.04 29.46
CA ASN A 282 17.27 -25.15 28.55
C ASN A 282 16.09 -25.60 27.65
N LYS A 283 14.87 -25.11 27.89
CA LYS A 283 13.71 -25.39 27.04
C LYS A 283 13.53 -24.36 25.92
N VAL A 284 14.18 -23.21 26.05
CA VAL A 284 14.21 -22.17 25.02
C VAL A 284 14.90 -22.74 23.79
N SER A 285 14.30 -22.49 22.64
CA SER A 285 14.77 -23.07 21.39
C SER A 285 16.14 -22.49 21.04
N SER A 286 17.13 -23.35 20.82
CA SER A 286 18.48 -22.94 20.40
C SER A 286 18.44 -22.56 18.92
N TYR A 287 18.15 -21.31 18.60
CA TYR A 287 18.32 -20.78 17.25
C TYR A 287 19.30 -19.61 17.28
N TYR A 288 20.54 -19.95 16.94
CA TYR A 288 21.43 -19.17 16.08
C TYR A 288 21.92 -20.13 14.99
#